data_AF-A0A7V3U762-F1
#
_entry.id   AF-A0A7V3U762-F1
#
_cell.length_a   1.000
_cell.length_b   1.000
_cell.length_c   1.000
_cell.angle_alpha   90.00
_cell.angle_beta   90.00
_cell.angle_gamma   90.00
#
_symmetry.space_group_name_H-M   'P 1'
#
loop_
_entity.id
_entity.type
_entity.pdbx_description
1 polymer ?
#
loop_
_entity_poly.entity_id
_entity_poly.type
_entity_poly.pdbx_seq_one_letter_code
_entity_poly.pdbx_strand_id
1 'polypeptide(L)' 'MNPIFSATATLSKTDFSQTQHTDINGQTIFIPLDSGSYTISVEALGYNSTSTTLYVSGKTTKLIKLTPAE' A
#
# COMPACT_ATOMS: atom_id res chain seq x y z
N MET A 1 7.27 0.80 16.02
CA MET A 1 6.22 0.52 15.02
C MET A 1 6.29 -0.96 14.72
N ASN A 2 5.16 -1.67 14.79
CA ASN A 2 5.15 -3.10 14.51
C ASN A 2 4.80 -3.32 13.03
N PRO A 3 5.55 -4.15 12.29
CA PRO A 3 5.17 -4.52 10.94
C PRO A 3 3.84 -5.29 10.97
N ILE A 4 3.01 -5.07 9.96
CA ILE A 4 1.76 -5.81 9.78
C ILE A 4 1.99 -6.83 8.69
N PHE A 5 2.03 -8.11 9.06
CA PHE A 5 2.15 -9.23 8.12
C PHE A 5 0.82 -9.43 7.38
N SER A 6 0.88 -9.72 6.09
CA SER A 6 -0.27 -10.06 5.26
C SER A 6 -1.38 -8.98 5.20
N ALA A 7 -1.02 -7.70 5.37
CA ALA A 7 -1.91 -6.59 5.02
C ALA A 7 -2.10 -6.57 3.49
N THR A 8 -3.32 -6.33 3.03
CA THR A 8 -3.65 -6.20 1.62
C THR A 8 -3.40 -4.75 1.21
N ALA A 9 -2.55 -4.55 0.21
CA ALA A 9 -2.23 -3.25 -0.35
C ALA A 9 -2.61 -3.21 -1.84
N THR A 10 -3.51 -2.31 -2.20
CA THR A 10 -4.00 -2.13 -3.56
C THR A 10 -3.58 -0.79 -4.11
N LEU A 11 -2.70 -0.80 -5.10
CA LEU A 11 -2.23 0.39 -5.82
C LEU A 11 -3.02 0.55 -7.11
N SER A 12 -3.64 1.71 -7.33
CA SER A 12 -4.48 1.96 -8.50
C SER A 12 -4.33 3.36 -9.11
N LYS A 13 -4.63 3.48 -10.40
CA LYS A 13 -4.89 4.70 -11.18
C LYS A 13 -5.97 4.37 -12.23
N THR A 14 -6.40 5.34 -13.05
CA THR A 14 -7.53 5.19 -14.00
C THR A 14 -7.55 3.87 -14.78
N ASP A 15 -6.40 3.44 -15.30
CA ASP A 15 -6.29 2.24 -16.16
C ASP A 15 -5.34 1.17 -15.58
N PHE A 16 -5.12 1.18 -14.27
CA PHE A 16 -4.24 0.23 -13.60
C PHE A 16 -4.72 -0.07 -12.19
N SER A 17 -4.69 -1.34 -11.81
CA SER A 17 -4.90 -1.79 -10.43
C SER A 17 -4.05 -3.03 -10.16
N GLN A 18 -3.28 -3.01 -9.08
CA GLN A 18 -2.49 -4.14 -8.64
C GLN A 18 -2.66 -4.32 -7.14
N THR A 19 -2.90 -5.55 -6.71
CA THR A 19 -2.99 -5.93 -5.29
C THR A 19 -1.78 -6.76 -4.90
N GLN A 20 -1.20 -6.46 -3.75
CA GLN A 20 -0.11 -7.22 -3.14
C GLN A 20 -0.36 -7.38 -1.64
N HIS A 21 0.36 -8.32 -1.03
CA HIS A 21 0.32 -8.54 0.42
C HIS A 21 1.68 -8.18 1.02
N THR A 22 1.67 -7.69 2.26
CA THR A 22 2.91 -7.41 2.99
C THR A 22 3.58 -8.68 3.51
N ASP A 23 4.91 -8.70 3.47
CA ASP A 23 5.74 -9.76 4.03
C ASP A 23 5.86 -9.68 5.57
N ILE A 24 6.66 -10.57 6.17
CA ILE A 24 6.89 -10.62 7.63
C ILE A 24 7.49 -9.33 8.20
N ASN A 25 8.08 -8.49 7.34
CA ASN A 25 8.63 -7.19 7.70
C ASN A 25 7.64 -6.04 7.43
N GLY A 26 6.40 -6.34 7.02
CA GLY A 26 5.38 -5.35 6.70
C GLY A 26 5.62 -4.64 5.36
N GLN A 27 6.36 -5.26 4.44
CA GLN A 27 6.78 -4.65 3.17
C GLN A 27 6.15 -5.34 1.96
N THR A 28 5.91 -4.56 0.92
CA THR A 28 5.52 -5.06 -0.40
C THR A 28 6.06 -4.17 -1.52
N ILE A 29 6.16 -4.70 -2.74
CA ILE A 29 6.75 -4.03 -3.89
C ILE A 29 5.81 -4.11 -5.08
N PHE A 30 5.59 -2.97 -5.74
CA PHE A 30 4.82 -2.83 -6.98
C PHE A 30 5.78 -2.50 -8.13
N ILE A 31 5.91 -3.42 -9.08
CA ILE A 31 6.72 -3.26 -10.29
C ILE A 31 6.10 -4.09 -11.44
N PRO A 32 6.23 -3.65 -12.70
CA PRO A 32 6.70 -2.33 -13.13
C PRO A 32 5.62 -1.24 -12.94
N LEU A 33 6.03 0.03 -12.85
CA LEU A 33 5.12 1.19 -12.78
C LEU A 33 5.63 2.33 -13.65
N ASP A 34 4.72 3.00 -14.35
CA ASP A 34 5.01 4.28 -14.99
C ASP A 34 5.08 5.39 -13.94
N SER A 35 5.77 6.49 -14.25
CA SER A 35 5.68 7.68 -13.43
C SER A 35 4.26 8.26 -13.47
N GLY A 36 3.70 8.59 -12.32
CA GLY A 36 2.35 9.16 -12.24
C GLY A 36 1.77 9.18 -10.84
N SER A 37 0.56 9.74 -10.73
CA SER A 37 -0.21 9.73 -9.48
C SER A 37 -0.96 8.41 -9.35
N TYR A 38 -0.81 7.77 -8.20
CA TYR A 38 -1.53 6.56 -7.82
C TYR A 38 -2.28 6.79 -6.50
N THR A 39 -3.30 5.99 -6.27
CA THR A 39 -3.96 5.80 -4.98
C THR A 39 -3.52 4.46 -4.40
N ILE A 40 -3.05 4.46 -3.16
CA ILE A 40 -2.75 3.24 -2.41
C ILE A 40 -3.80 3.10 -1.31
N SER A 41 -4.53 1.98 -1.34
CA SER A 41 -5.48 1.57 -0.31
C SER A 41 -4.90 0.38 0.43
N VAL A 42 -4.94 0.41 1.77
CA VAL A 42 -4.40 -0.65 2.62
C VAL A 42 -5.43 -1.07 3.65
N GLU A 43 -5.59 -2.38 3.80
CA GLU A 43 -6.46 -3.01 4.77
C GLU A 43 -5.75 -4.19 5.45
N ALA A 44 -6.11 -4.45 6.70
CA ALA A 44 -5.61 -5.58 7.46
C ALA A 44 -6.63 -5.99 8.52
N LEU A 45 -6.70 -7.28 8.84
CA LEU A 45 -7.61 -7.78 9.86
C LEU A 45 -7.31 -7.13 11.22
N GLY A 46 -8.34 -6.59 11.87
CA GLY A 46 -8.21 -5.90 13.16
C GLY A 46 -7.73 -4.44 13.06
N TYR A 47 -7.65 -3.88 11.85
CA TYR A 47 -7.27 -2.49 11.62
C TYR A 47 -8.31 -1.75 10.78
N ASN A 48 -8.43 -0.44 11.00
CA ASN A 48 -9.16 0.44 10.09
C ASN A 48 -8.42 0.54 8.76
N SER A 49 -9.15 0.44 7.65
CA SER A 49 -8.60 0.64 6.32
C SER A 49 -8.18 2.10 6.11
N THR A 50 -7.19 2.32 5.26
CA THR A 50 -6.73 3.66 4.91
C THR A 50 -6.48 3.78 3.42
N SER A 51 -6.60 4.99 2.88
CA SER A 51 -6.29 5.27 1.48
C SER A 51 -5.61 6.63 1.36
N THR A 52 -4.60 6.71 0.50
CA THR A 52 -3.87 7.96 0.25
C THR A 52 -3.34 8.00 -1.18
N THR A 53 -3.15 9.21 -1.71
CA THR A 53 -2.55 9.41 -3.01
C THR A 53 -1.04 9.64 -2.88
N LEU A 54 -0.27 9.17 -3.85
CA LEU A 54 1.16 9.42 -3.97
C LEU A 54 1.57 9.56 -5.43
N TYR A 55 2.55 10.43 -5.67
CA TYR A 55 3.21 10.51 -6.97
C TYR A 55 4.40 9.54 -6.99
N VAL A 56 4.42 8.62 -7.94
CA VAL A 56 5.50 7.66 -8.16
C VAL A 56 6.41 8.20 -9.26
N SER A 57 7.70 8.29 -8.97
CA SER A 57 8.75 8.56 -9.96
C SER A 57 10.04 7.87 -9.52
N GLY A 58 10.64 7.08 -10.42
CA GLY A 58 11.79 6.23 -10.08
C GLY A 58 11.51 5.33 -8.87
N LYS A 59 12.52 5.15 -8.01
CA LYS A 59 12.35 4.42 -6.74
C LYS A 59 11.63 5.30 -5.71
N THR A 60 10.37 4.99 -5.45
CA THR A 60 9.54 5.67 -4.44
C THR A 60 9.24 4.70 -3.28
N THR A 61 9.31 5.19 -2.04
CA THR A 61 8.94 4.42 -0.84
C THR A 61 7.92 5.21 -0.03
N LYS A 62 6.82 4.56 0.37
CA LYS A 62 5.76 5.16 1.19
C LYS A 62 5.56 4.31 2.44
N LEU A 63 5.68 4.95 3.60
CA LEU A 63 5.29 4.35 4.88
C LEU A 63 3.80 4.64 5.12
N ILE A 64 3.03 3.59 5.40
CA ILE A 64 1.60 3.67 5.72
C ILE A 64 1.42 3.12 7.14
N LYS A 65 0.63 3.83 7.94
CA LYS A 65 0.29 3.44 9.31
C LYS A 65 -1.21 3.13 9.34
N LEU A 66 -1.56 1.97 9.91
CA LEU A 66 -2.95 1.64 10.22
C LEU A 66 -3.21 1.84 11.71
N THR A 67 -4.45 2.20 12.04
CA THR A 67 -4.95 2.24 13.42
C THR A 67 -5.76 0.98 13.69
N PRO A 68 -5.63 0.33 14.87
CA PRO A 68 -6.50 -0.79 15.23
C PRO A 68 -7.98 -0.41 15.12
N ALA A 69 -8.80 -1.34 14.63
CA ALA A 69 -10.25 -1.21 14.67
C ALA A 69 -10.73 -1.40 16.12
N GLU A 70 -11.77 -0.67 16.51
CA GLU A 70 -12.43 -0.84 17.82
C GLU A 70 -13.27 -2.12 17.89
#